data_AF-A0A2I0NY90-F1
#
_entry.id   AF-A0A2I0NY90-F1
#
_cell.length_a   1.000
_cell.length_b   1.000
_cell.length_c   1.000
_cell.angle_alpha   90.00
_cell.angle_beta   90.00
_cell.angle_gamma   90.00
#
_symmetry.space_group_name_H-M   'P 1'
#
loop_
_entity.id
_entity.type
_entity.pdbx_description
1 polymer ?
#
loop_
_entity_poly.entity_id
_entity_poly.type
_entity_poly.pdbx_seq_one_letter_code
_entity_poly.pdbx_strand_id
1 'polypeptide(L)'
;AETELLHGNIAVAIIIAAVFVAIAIVVESGVSGLAMSSSRALEAGTLSGDGILIVGIAVVQLVLGIVLAVGAISLALIVLEKLASGIELFEELRKGNIAVALTTAGIIIAVAVIIQSGVLGITSSLA
;
A
#
# COMPACT_ATOMS: atom_id res chain seq x y z
N ALA A 1 13.70 11.12 9.10
CA ALA A 1 13.83 10.57 7.74
C ALA A 1 14.25 11.65 6.74
N GLU A 2 13.55 12.79 6.64
CA GLU A 2 13.97 13.89 5.73
C GLU A 2 15.36 14.45 6.04
N THR A 3 15.72 14.57 7.32
CA THR A 3 17.08 14.97 7.73
C THR A 3 18.14 13.97 7.28
N GLU A 4 17.85 12.67 7.25
CA GLU A 4 18.80 11.63 6.79
C GLU A 4 18.98 11.61 5.27
N LEU A 5 17.88 11.84 4.52
CA LEU A 5 17.94 11.96 3.05
C LEU A 5 18.85 13.11 2.61
N LEU A 6 18.81 14.23 3.35
CA LEU A 6 19.66 15.39 3.09
C LEU A 6 21.14 15.15 3.40
N HIS A 7 21.47 14.14 4.21
CA HIS A 7 22.86 13.72 4.48
C HIS A 7 23.41 12.73 3.45
N GLY A 8 22.68 12.39 2.38
CA GLY A 8 23.15 11.49 1.32
C GLY A 8 23.07 10.00 1.67
N ASN A 9 22.23 9.62 2.64
CA ASN A 9 22.07 8.25 3.07
C ASN A 9 21.23 7.43 2.05
N ILE A 10 21.92 6.64 1.22
CA ILE A 10 21.32 5.78 0.19
C ILE A 10 20.38 4.72 0.80
N ALA A 11 20.69 4.20 1.99
CA ALA A 11 19.87 3.19 2.65
C ALA A 11 18.46 3.73 2.97
N VAL A 12 18.39 4.96 3.49
CA VAL A 12 17.11 5.64 3.76
C VAL A 12 16.36 5.94 2.46
N ALA A 13 17.06 6.33 1.39
CA ALA A 13 16.45 6.56 0.08
C ALA A 13 15.79 5.30 -0.50
N ILE A 14 16.43 4.13 -0.36
CA ILE A 14 15.87 2.84 -0.79
C ILE A 14 14.55 2.54 -0.07
N ILE A 15 14.50 2.76 1.25
CA ILE A 15 13.28 2.52 2.02
C ILE A 15 12.14 3.44 1.56
N ILE A 16 12.43 4.72 1.42
CA ILE A 16 11.42 5.70 1.02
C ILE A 16 10.88 5.37 -0.38
N ALA A 17 11.76 5.04 -1.32
CA ALA A 17 11.36 4.58 -2.64
C ALA A 17 10.48 3.32 -2.58
N ALA A 18 10.86 2.32 -1.77
CA ALA A 18 10.09 1.10 -1.61
C ALA A 18 8.69 1.35 -1.01
N VAL A 19 8.57 2.27 -0.06
CA VAL A 19 7.28 2.69 0.51
C VAL A 19 6.40 3.33 -0.56
N PHE A 20 6.93 4.22 -1.39
CA PHE A 20 6.17 4.81 -2.49
C PHE A 20 5.69 3.77 -3.50
N VAL A 21 6.56 2.82 -3.87
CA VAL A 21 6.18 1.72 -4.77
C VAL A 21 5.09 0.84 -4.13
N ALA A 22 5.21 0.51 -2.85
CA ALA A 22 4.20 -0.25 -2.13
C ALA A 22 2.85 0.46 -2.08
N ILE A 23 2.85 1.78 -1.80
CA ILE A 23 1.63 2.59 -1.83
C ILE A 23 1.02 2.57 -3.24
N ALA A 24 1.82 2.72 -4.29
CA ALA A 24 1.33 2.68 -5.66
C ALA A 24 0.67 1.34 -6.01
N ILE A 25 1.31 0.21 -5.68
CA ILE A 25 0.79 -1.14 -5.89
C ILE A 25 -0.59 -1.31 -5.24
N VAL A 26 -0.73 -0.86 -3.98
CA VAL A 26 -1.99 -1.03 -3.26
C VAL A 26 -3.07 -0.05 -3.73
N VAL A 27 -2.72 1.22 -3.97
CA VAL A 27 -3.66 2.22 -4.49
C VAL A 27 -4.20 1.79 -5.86
N GLU A 28 -3.35 1.22 -6.73
CA GLU A 28 -3.76 0.68 -8.03
C GLU A 28 -4.87 -0.36 -7.90
N SER A 29 -4.79 -1.27 -6.91
CA SER A 29 -5.86 -2.25 -6.67
C SER A 29 -7.18 -1.62 -6.24
N GLY A 30 -7.13 -0.53 -5.47
CA GLY A 30 -8.32 0.24 -5.11
C GLY A 30 -8.92 0.92 -6.34
N VAL A 31 -8.08 1.54 -7.19
CA VAL A 31 -8.52 2.23 -8.41
C VAL A 31 -9.08 1.25 -9.45
N SER A 32 -8.54 0.04 -9.56
CA SER A 32 -9.08 -1.01 -10.43
C SER A 32 -10.54 -1.37 -10.06
N GLY A 33 -10.84 -1.41 -8.76
CA GLY A 33 -12.21 -1.56 -8.26
C GLY A 33 -13.15 -0.42 -8.70
N LEU A 34 -12.65 0.82 -8.67
CA LEU A 34 -13.38 1.98 -9.17
C LEU A 34 -13.69 1.86 -10.67
N ALA A 35 -12.72 1.42 -11.48
CA ALA A 35 -12.89 1.29 -12.92
C ALA A 35 -14.01 0.29 -13.27
N MET A 36 -14.08 -0.84 -12.55
CA MET A 36 -15.16 -1.84 -12.72
C MET A 36 -16.53 -1.32 -12.27
N SER A 37 -16.58 -0.52 -11.20
CA SER A 37 -17.84 0.10 -10.75
C SER A 37 -18.32 1.21 -11.69
N SER A 38 -17.39 1.94 -12.32
CA SER A 38 -17.69 3.06 -13.21
C SER A 38 -18.35 2.60 -14.51
N SER A 39 -17.92 1.47 -15.07
CA SER A 39 -18.57 0.88 -16.25
C SER A 39 -20.01 0.46 -15.95
N ARG A 40 -20.27 -0.13 -14.78
CA ARG A 40 -21.62 -0.52 -14.34
C ARG A 40 -22.51 0.67 -14.00
N ALA A 41 -21.97 1.71 -13.36
CA ALA A 41 -22.72 2.93 -13.07
C ALA A 41 -23.15 3.67 -14.35
N LEU A 42 -22.37 3.54 -15.43
CA LEU A 42 -22.72 4.11 -16.72
C LEU A 42 -23.84 3.30 -17.41
N GLU A 43 -23.81 1.97 -17.32
CA GLU A 43 -24.88 1.09 -17.82
C GLU A 43 -26.21 1.27 -17.05
N ALA A 44 -26.15 1.45 -15.73
CA ALA A 44 -27.32 1.68 -14.88
C ALA A 44 -27.86 3.13 -14.95
N GLY A 45 -27.14 4.03 -15.62
CA GLY A 45 -27.39 5.47 -15.63
C GLY A 45 -26.87 6.14 -14.35
N THR A 46 -25.83 6.97 -14.45
CA THR A 46 -25.11 7.54 -13.29
C THR A 46 -25.99 8.37 -12.34
N LEU A 47 -27.10 8.92 -12.85
CA LEU A 47 -28.06 9.73 -12.08
C LEU A 47 -29.31 8.93 -11.65
N SER A 48 -29.37 7.63 -11.96
CA SER A 48 -30.40 6.74 -11.43
C SER A 48 -30.10 6.40 -9.97
N GLY A 49 -31.12 5.93 -9.22
CA GLY A 49 -30.95 5.51 -7.83
C GLY A 49 -29.85 4.44 -7.67
N ASP A 50 -29.72 3.55 -8.66
CA ASP A 50 -28.71 2.50 -8.68
C ASP A 50 -27.31 3.05 -9.02
N GLY A 51 -27.21 4.00 -9.94
CA GLY A 51 -25.94 4.66 -10.30
C GLY A 51 -25.29 5.38 -9.11
N ILE A 52 -26.08 6.08 -8.29
CA ILE A 52 -25.59 6.77 -7.09
C ILE A 52 -25.07 5.79 -6.05
N LEU A 53 -25.77 4.66 -5.84
CA LEU A 53 -25.33 3.62 -4.91
C LEU A 53 -24.01 2.98 -5.35
N ILE A 54 -23.86 2.69 -6.65
CA ILE A 54 -22.63 2.11 -7.20
C ILE A 54 -21.44 3.06 -6.99
N VAL A 55 -21.61 4.36 -7.28
CA VAL A 55 -20.57 5.37 -7.03
C VAL A 55 -20.25 5.48 -5.53
N GLY A 56 -21.26 5.40 -4.66
CA GLY A 56 -21.06 5.40 -3.20
C GLY A 56 -20.23 4.21 -2.72
N ILE A 57 -20.52 3.00 -3.21
CA ILE A 57 -19.76 1.79 -2.91
C ILE A 57 -18.31 1.94 -3.40
N ALA A 58 -18.11 2.50 -4.59
CA ALA A 58 -16.78 2.74 -5.16
C ALA A 58 -15.92 3.62 -4.25
N VAL A 59 -16.46 4.74 -3.75
CA VAL A 59 -15.75 5.64 -2.82
C VAL A 59 -15.40 4.93 -1.51
N VAL A 60 -16.35 4.19 -0.92
CA VAL A 60 -16.09 3.41 0.30
C VAL A 60 -14.98 2.40 0.09
N GLN A 61 -14.96 1.75 -1.07
CA GLN A 61 -13.96 0.75 -1.42
C GLN A 61 -12.57 1.35 -1.63
N LEU A 62 -12.47 2.55 -2.22
CA LEU A 62 -11.20 3.29 -2.30
C LEU A 62 -10.67 3.62 -0.90
N VAL A 63 -11.52 4.15 -0.03
CA VAL A 63 -11.14 4.49 1.35
C VAL A 63 -10.69 3.23 2.10
N LEU A 64 -11.44 2.13 1.97
CA LEU A 64 -11.10 0.86 2.60
C LEU A 64 -9.76 0.31 2.10
N GLY A 65 -9.51 0.38 0.78
CA GLY A 65 -8.23 -0.04 0.19
C GLY A 65 -7.04 0.74 0.75
N ILE A 66 -7.15 2.06 0.87
CA ILE A 66 -6.11 2.92 1.45
C ILE A 66 -5.87 2.59 2.92
N VAL A 67 -6.94 2.44 3.72
CA VAL A 67 -6.83 2.11 5.15
C VAL A 67 -6.17 0.75 5.36
N LEU A 68 -6.56 -0.25 4.56
CA LEU A 68 -5.93 -1.58 4.59
C LEU A 68 -4.45 -1.51 4.20
N ALA A 69 -4.08 -0.71 3.19
CA ALA A 69 -2.69 -0.51 2.78
C ALA A 69 -1.84 -0.01 3.96
N VAL A 70 -2.26 1.09 4.57
CA VAL A 70 -1.52 1.74 5.66
C VAL A 70 -1.44 0.83 6.88
N GLY A 71 -2.55 0.19 7.24
CA GLY A 71 -2.60 -0.74 8.37
C GLY A 71 -1.69 -1.95 8.19
N ALA A 72 -1.68 -2.54 7.00
CA ALA A 72 -0.88 -3.73 6.72
C ALA A 72 0.62 -3.44 6.54
N ILE A 73 0.99 -2.29 5.95
CA ILE A 73 2.39 -1.83 5.95
C ILE A 73 2.88 -1.63 7.39
N SER A 74 2.05 -0.99 8.24
CA SER A 74 2.39 -0.79 9.66
C SER A 74 2.57 -2.13 10.38
N LEU A 75 1.66 -3.09 10.15
CA LEU A 75 1.75 -4.42 10.74
C LEU A 75 3.01 -5.17 10.26
N ALA A 76 3.34 -5.08 8.98
CA ALA A 76 4.53 -5.71 8.43
C ALA A 76 5.83 -5.17 9.04
N LEU A 77 5.92 -3.87 9.29
CA LEU A 77 7.06 -3.27 9.97
C LEU A 77 7.18 -3.78 11.42
N ILE A 78 6.07 -3.88 12.15
CA ILE A 78 6.05 -4.42 13.52
C ILE A 78 6.46 -5.89 13.54
N VAL A 79 5.96 -6.70 12.59
CA VAL A 79 6.33 -8.11 12.47
C VAL A 79 7.81 -8.25 12.11
N LEU A 80 8.31 -7.41 11.22
CA LEU A 80 9.72 -7.38 10.85
C LEU A 80 10.61 -7.03 12.05
N GLU A 81 10.26 -6.02 12.84
CA GLU A 81 10.98 -5.67 14.07
C GLU A 81 11.02 -6.84 15.06
N LYS A 82 9.93 -7.62 15.17
CA LYS A 82 9.89 -8.82 16.00
C LYS A 82 10.75 -9.95 15.47
N LEU A 83 10.80 -10.15 14.15
CA LEU A 83 11.56 -11.23 13.52
C LEU A 83 13.06 -10.92 13.45
N ALA A 84 13.41 -9.65 13.30
CA ALA A 84 14.79 -9.18 13.29
C ALA A 84 15.40 -9.06 14.70
N SER A 85 14.85 -9.77 15.70
CA SER A 85 15.22 -9.70 17.11
C SER A 85 16.75 -9.65 17.28
N GLY A 86 17.27 -8.47 17.67
CA GLY A 86 18.70 -8.22 17.85
C GLY A 86 19.33 -7.25 16.83
N ILE A 87 18.62 -6.84 15.78
CA ILE A 87 19.08 -5.84 14.82
C ILE A 87 18.17 -4.60 14.93
N GLU A 88 18.74 -3.47 15.33
CA GLU A 88 18.04 -2.18 15.31
C GLU A 88 17.97 -1.66 13.88
N LEU A 89 16.93 -2.06 13.13
CA LEU A 89 16.74 -1.68 11.72
C LEU A 89 16.83 -0.17 11.50
N PHE A 90 16.15 0.62 12.32
CA PHE A 90 16.18 2.08 12.20
C PHE A 90 17.58 2.65 12.42
N GLU A 91 18.34 2.09 13.37
CA GLU A 91 19.69 2.55 13.65
C GLU A 91 20.65 2.13 12.53
N GLU A 92 20.48 0.93 11.96
CA GLU A 92 21.30 0.50 10.81
C GLU A 92 20.96 1.23 9.52
N LEU A 93 19.69 1.57 9.31
CA LEU A 93 19.31 2.47 8.22
C LEU A 93 19.98 3.83 8.39
N ARG A 94 20.01 4.38 9.61
CA ARG A 94 20.68 5.64 9.95
C ARG A 94 22.21 5.59 9.76
N LYS A 95 22.82 4.43 10.00
CA LYS A 95 24.25 4.19 9.68
C LYS A 95 24.53 4.01 8.19
N GLY A 96 23.51 3.99 7.33
CA GLY A 96 23.65 3.82 5.89
C GLY A 96 23.83 2.38 5.44
N ASN A 97 23.37 1.42 6.24
CA ASN A 97 23.47 0.01 5.92
C ASN A 97 22.53 -0.39 4.77
N ILE A 98 23.09 -0.49 3.57
CA ILE A 98 22.36 -0.81 2.34
C ILE A 98 21.76 -2.23 2.38
N ALA A 99 22.41 -3.19 3.05
CA ALA A 99 21.90 -4.55 3.14
C ALA A 99 20.57 -4.59 3.91
N VAL A 100 20.52 -3.92 5.06
CA VAL A 100 19.29 -3.79 5.86
C VAL A 100 18.21 -3.05 5.06
N ALA A 101 18.58 -2.02 4.30
CA ALA A 101 17.63 -1.30 3.44
C ALA A 101 17.01 -2.20 2.36
N LEU A 102 17.81 -2.98 1.65
CA LEU A 102 17.31 -3.88 0.60
C LEU A 102 16.42 -4.99 1.17
N THR A 103 16.80 -5.59 2.30
CA THR A 103 15.97 -6.62 2.95
C THR A 103 14.61 -6.05 3.35
N THR A 104 14.62 -4.87 3.99
CA THR A 104 13.40 -4.20 4.44
C THR A 104 12.53 -3.76 3.26
N ALA A 105 13.14 -3.20 2.21
CA ALA A 105 12.45 -2.85 0.98
C ALA A 105 11.79 -4.08 0.33
N GLY A 106 12.49 -5.20 0.23
CA GLY A 106 11.94 -6.45 -0.31
C GLY A 106 10.71 -6.93 0.46
N ILE A 107 10.72 -6.82 1.80
CA ILE A 107 9.59 -7.18 2.65
C ILE A 107 8.41 -6.24 2.41
N ILE A 108 8.66 -4.93 2.35
CA ILE A 108 7.61 -3.92 2.08
C ILE A 108 6.91 -4.22 0.75
N ILE A 109 7.68 -4.53 -0.30
CA ILE A 109 7.12 -4.87 -1.62
C ILE A 109 6.35 -6.20 -1.58
N ALA A 110 6.89 -7.24 -0.94
CA ALA A 110 6.20 -8.53 -0.81
C ALA A 110 4.84 -8.37 -0.11
N VAL A 111 4.81 -7.60 0.97
CA VAL A 111 3.59 -7.29 1.72
C VAL A 111 2.61 -6.50 0.86
N ALA A 112 3.08 -5.50 0.10
CA ALA A 112 2.24 -4.72 -0.80
C ALA A 112 1.52 -5.62 -1.83
N VAL A 113 2.23 -6.57 -2.44
CA VAL A 113 1.67 -7.52 -3.42
C VAL A 113 0.64 -8.47 -2.78
N ILE A 114 0.90 -8.95 -1.56
CA ILE A 114 -0.05 -9.78 -0.80
C ILE A 114 -1.34 -9.00 -0.51
N ILE A 115 -1.21 -7.74 -0.05
CA ILE A 115 -2.37 -6.88 0.24
C ILE A 115 -3.14 -6.59 -1.04
N GLN A 116 -2.44 -6.26 -2.13
CA GLN A 116 -3.05 -5.99 -3.43
C GLN A 116 -3.98 -7.13 -3.84
N SER A 117 -3.51 -8.38 -3.70
CA SER A 117 -4.29 -9.58 -3.97
C SER A 117 -5.52 -9.70 -3.07
N GLY A 118 -5.38 -9.36 -1.78
CA GLY A 118 -6.49 -9.34 -0.82
C GLY A 118 -7.55 -8.27 -1.15
N VAL A 119 -7.11 -7.06 -1.49
CA VAL A 119 -8.00 -5.93 -1.85
C VAL A 119 -8.74 -6.23 -3.15
N LEU A 120 -8.07 -6.80 -4.16
CA LEU A 120 -8.70 -7.24 -5.40
C LEU A 120 -9.73 -8.35 -5.16
N GLY A 121 -9.44 -9.30 -4.27
CA GLY A 121 -10.38 -10.36 -3.89
C GLY A 121 -11.67 -9.81 -3.28
N ILE A 122 -11.57 -8.89 -2.33
CA ILE A 122 -12.73 -8.21 -1.71
C ILE A 122 -13.49 -7.41 -2.76
N THR A 123 -12.76 -6.64 -3.57
CA THR A 123 -13.29 -5.81 -4.66
C THR A 123 -14.09 -6.62 -5.67
N SER A 124 -13.56 -7.75 -6.14
CA SER A 124 -14.23 -8.62 -7.10
C SER A 124 -15.48 -9.30 -6.55
N SER A 125 -15.57 -9.44 -5.22
CA SER A 125 -16.73 -10.04 -4.55
C SER A 125 -17.84 -9.02 -4.30
N LEU A 126 -17.49 -7.73 -4.23
CA LEU A 126 -18.41 -6.63 -3.99
C LEU A 126 -18.92 -5.99 -5.28
N ALA A 127 -18.17 -6.14 -6.38
CA ALA A 127 -18.50 -5.64 -7.71
C ALA A 127 -19.37 -6.62 -8.49
#